data_AF-G0U4R4-F1
#
_entry.id   AF-G0U4R4-F1
#
_cell.length_a   1.000
_cell.length_b   1.000
_cell.length_c   1.000
_cell.angle_alpha   90.00
_cell.angle_beta   90.00
_cell.angle_gamma   90.00
#
_symmetry.space_group_name_H-M   'P 1'
#
loop_
_entity.id
_entity.type
_entity.pdbx_description
1 polymer ?
#
loop_
_entity_poly.entity_id
_entity_poly.type
_entity_poly.pdbx_seq_one_letter_code
_entity_poly.pdbx_strand_id
1 'polypeptide(L)'
;MQVDVKFLFREEADFRRVCEHLEPCFLREERHTDFFFDFDAFDLWKHDMALRLRVPQDCGESHGSNCLATLTLKQCKVDSGSQLSCILQVKDIGGTVVKEILESDNVLDFLARSNTESGPGEDVRSRIFEDLRATAEREGAEFLLHRVATYSTRRRVYMFPKYASAEAQKANHRLDSSHCPLCIQMDETTYPAMQVYELEIPHVEIPLSDVASDAEDFLNSISVKYDRSLSSKYERFMTLVRPFPSETSETIDVVLQLNTEEDYNELKRFFDAGPEVNSLQLEGFGSKSQSHTEETGDRSLSCNNGRSSLLNTEEGSTQQKCSLIHSSKKPIHVGVRKRLREDEELSEEYRQTYIFDDPKNCSLPKGSYCVSLCCIKPTHQFIFEVTTGQGAPYLLQGGTRRCIEMSGDVARYILRDPTEFLEKYKDGSGISHVLWHELGLRKLAVIDFFQTRRRTYSYVIPSTPKNLPTQEINEGDVKYPLGSSEAEADEMPLWSVQPSKSLGHSELHVAPDSKQRVEVHLDRIVSNFNVSPEFIACSASNQSSSLFVGTSTINGAEHSFRVEVARFHPGTNLVAHQWLTDSLNRLNVKWHSNLHGIKEHLTALHISPSSSSPS
;
A
#
# COMPACT_ATOMS: atom_id res chain seq x y z
N MET A 1 23.33 -2.59 -10.41
CA MET A 1 22.28 -1.73 -9.81
C MET A 1 22.28 -0.44 -10.60
N GLN A 2 21.13 -0.03 -11.10
CA GLN A 2 20.92 1.21 -11.85
C GLN A 2 20.04 2.13 -11.00
N VAL A 3 20.39 3.42 -11.00
CA VAL A 3 19.68 4.48 -10.28
C VAL A 3 19.21 5.52 -11.28
N ASP A 4 17.93 5.87 -11.24
CA ASP A 4 17.33 6.86 -12.15
C ASP A 4 16.53 7.90 -11.36
N VAL A 5 16.40 9.11 -11.90
CA VAL A 5 15.43 10.12 -11.45
C VAL A 5 14.19 10.06 -12.33
N LYS A 6 13.00 10.18 -11.74
CA LYS A 6 11.71 10.07 -12.44
C LYS A 6 10.71 11.13 -11.98
N PHE A 7 10.14 11.82 -12.96
CA PHE A 7 9.04 12.74 -12.78
C PHE A 7 7.88 12.39 -13.71
N LEU A 8 6.68 12.70 -13.25
CA LEU A 8 5.41 12.47 -13.90
C LEU A 8 4.76 13.81 -14.17
N PHE A 9 4.44 14.12 -15.43
CA PHE A 9 3.73 15.34 -15.75
C PHE A 9 2.24 15.16 -15.52
N ARG A 10 1.60 16.20 -14.98
CA ARG A 10 0.16 16.18 -14.68
C ARG A 10 -0.68 16.34 -15.94
N GLU A 11 -0.16 17.06 -16.91
CA GLU A 11 -0.87 17.49 -18.11
C GLU A 11 0.05 17.31 -19.33
N GLU A 12 -0.54 17.04 -20.50
CA GLU A 12 0.19 16.95 -21.77
C GLU A 12 0.85 18.29 -22.14
N ALA A 13 0.17 19.41 -21.87
CA ALA A 13 0.67 20.74 -22.19
C ALA A 13 2.02 21.03 -21.51
N ASP A 14 2.18 20.55 -20.28
CA ASP A 14 3.42 20.66 -19.52
C ASP A 14 4.53 19.81 -20.12
N PHE A 15 4.24 18.56 -20.51
CA PHE A 15 5.18 17.69 -21.24
C PHE A 15 5.65 18.33 -22.56
N ARG A 16 4.72 18.88 -23.35
CA ARG A 16 5.04 19.56 -24.61
C ARG A 16 5.93 20.78 -24.37
N ARG A 17 5.62 21.60 -23.36
CA ARG A 17 6.44 22.76 -22.98
C ARG A 17 7.88 22.34 -22.65
N VAL A 18 8.08 21.26 -21.90
CA VAL A 18 9.43 20.74 -21.61
C VAL A 18 10.14 20.32 -22.89
N CYS A 19 9.46 19.57 -23.77
CA CYS A 19 10.04 19.14 -25.05
C CYS A 19 10.47 20.34 -25.92
N GLU A 20 9.66 21.38 -26.02
CA GLU A 20 9.98 22.61 -26.77
C GLU A 20 11.24 23.30 -26.24
N HIS A 21 11.41 23.36 -24.90
CA HIS A 21 12.61 23.96 -24.28
C HIS A 21 13.86 23.09 -24.45
N LEU A 22 13.69 21.76 -24.51
CA LEU A 22 14.80 20.82 -24.70
C LEU A 22 15.16 20.59 -26.17
N GLU A 23 14.36 21.05 -27.13
CA GLU A 23 14.55 20.81 -28.57
C GLU A 23 15.98 21.15 -29.07
N PRO A 24 16.65 22.23 -28.62
CA PRO A 24 18.05 22.51 -29.01
C PRO A 24 19.06 21.41 -28.59
N CYS A 25 18.70 20.59 -27.60
CA CYS A 25 19.50 19.50 -27.06
C CYS A 25 19.02 18.12 -27.53
N PHE A 26 18.12 18.05 -28.53
CA PHE A 26 17.57 16.79 -29.02
C PHE A 26 18.64 15.88 -29.62
N LEU A 27 18.65 14.61 -29.20
CA LEU A 27 19.60 13.60 -29.66
C LEU A 27 18.92 12.61 -30.61
N ARG A 28 17.79 12.02 -30.18
CA ARG A 28 17.05 11.02 -30.96
C ARG A 28 15.64 10.77 -30.43
N GLU A 29 14.82 10.15 -31.26
CA GLU A 29 13.51 9.64 -30.89
C GLU A 29 13.50 8.10 -31.05
N GLU A 30 12.90 7.41 -30.10
CA GLU A 30 12.72 5.96 -30.08
C GLU A 30 11.22 5.66 -29.94
N ARG A 31 10.73 4.68 -30.70
CA ARG A 31 9.37 4.15 -30.53
C ARG A 31 9.43 2.67 -30.27
N HIS A 32 8.73 2.19 -29.27
CA HIS A 32 8.73 0.79 -28.92
C HIS A 32 7.40 0.34 -28.29
N THR A 33 7.10 -0.94 -28.49
CA THR A 33 6.05 -1.66 -27.76
C THR A 33 6.72 -2.52 -26.70
N ASP A 34 6.29 -2.38 -25.46
CA ASP A 34 6.72 -3.23 -24.35
C ASP A 34 5.65 -4.31 -24.11
N PHE A 35 6.06 -5.58 -24.13
CA PHE A 35 5.27 -6.75 -23.77
C PHE A 35 5.79 -7.31 -22.45
N PHE A 36 4.89 -7.63 -21.51
CA PHE A 36 5.27 -8.18 -20.22
C PHE A 36 4.69 -9.55 -20.01
N PHE A 37 5.43 -10.36 -19.26
CA PHE A 37 5.09 -11.73 -18.97
C PHE A 37 5.18 -11.97 -17.46
N ASP A 38 4.23 -12.74 -16.94
CA ASP A 38 4.12 -13.09 -15.53
C ASP A 38 3.45 -14.47 -15.38
N PHE A 39 3.51 -15.04 -14.18
CA PHE A 39 2.76 -16.24 -13.82
C PHE A 39 1.28 -15.89 -13.59
N ASP A 40 0.39 -16.88 -13.60
CA ASP A 40 -1.07 -16.67 -13.49
C ASP A 40 -1.49 -15.83 -12.28
N ALA A 41 -0.79 -16.01 -11.15
CA ALA A 41 -1.08 -15.27 -9.93
C ALA A 41 -0.34 -13.92 -9.83
N PHE A 42 0.27 -13.44 -10.92
CA PHE A 42 1.10 -12.23 -10.97
C PHE A 42 2.28 -12.26 -9.99
N ASP A 43 2.94 -13.40 -9.90
CA ASP A 43 3.95 -13.64 -8.88
C ASP A 43 5.21 -12.80 -9.08
N LEU A 44 5.65 -12.53 -10.32
CA LEU A 44 6.77 -11.60 -10.54
C LEU A 44 6.41 -10.21 -10.03
N TRP A 45 5.21 -9.72 -10.37
CA TRP A 45 4.74 -8.41 -9.92
C TRP A 45 4.68 -8.30 -8.38
N LYS A 46 4.19 -9.33 -7.66
CA LYS A 46 4.19 -9.37 -6.18
C LYS A 46 5.58 -9.23 -5.55
N HIS A 47 6.63 -9.53 -6.32
CA HIS A 47 8.02 -9.48 -5.88
C HIS A 47 8.80 -8.30 -6.49
N ASP A 48 8.11 -7.27 -6.97
CA ASP A 48 8.67 -6.09 -7.63
C ASP A 48 9.49 -6.44 -8.89
N MET A 49 9.18 -7.57 -9.54
CA MET A 49 9.84 -8.08 -10.74
C MET A 49 8.96 -7.92 -11.98
N ALA A 50 9.61 -7.71 -13.13
CA ALA A 50 8.95 -7.62 -14.42
C ALA A 50 9.83 -8.25 -15.51
N LEU A 51 9.33 -9.30 -16.17
CA LEU A 51 9.92 -9.79 -17.41
C LEU A 51 9.32 -9.03 -18.59
N ARG A 52 10.15 -8.34 -19.35
CA ARG A 52 9.74 -7.44 -20.43
C ARG A 52 10.47 -7.72 -21.73
N LEU A 53 9.72 -7.96 -22.79
CA LEU A 53 10.21 -7.88 -24.17
C LEU A 53 9.89 -6.50 -24.74
N ARG A 54 10.93 -5.73 -25.07
CA ARG A 54 10.80 -4.44 -25.75
C ARG A 54 11.06 -4.63 -27.24
N VAL A 55 10.09 -4.28 -28.07
CA VAL A 55 10.17 -4.38 -29.54
C VAL A 55 10.11 -2.97 -30.13
N PRO A 56 11.19 -2.50 -30.77
CA PRO A 56 11.20 -1.24 -31.50
C PRO A 56 10.14 -1.25 -32.62
N GLN A 57 9.44 -0.13 -32.78
CA GLN A 57 8.54 0.08 -33.92
C GLN A 57 9.37 0.67 -35.07
N ASP A 58 9.14 0.21 -36.31
CA ASP A 58 9.87 0.66 -37.49
C ASP A 58 9.93 2.20 -37.55
N CYS A 59 11.09 2.75 -37.18
CA CYS A 59 11.36 4.17 -37.28
C CYS A 59 11.70 4.42 -38.74
N GLY A 60 10.72 4.90 -39.52
CA GLY A 60 10.81 5.03 -40.98
C GLY A 60 12.20 5.47 -41.46
N GLU A 61 12.83 4.60 -42.26
CA GLU A 61 14.03 4.66 -43.14
C GLU A 61 15.18 5.67 -42.93
N SER A 62 15.11 6.68 -42.05
CA SER A 62 15.91 7.90 -42.22
C SER A 62 17.06 8.08 -41.23
N HIS A 63 17.13 7.32 -40.13
CA HIS A 63 18.24 7.45 -39.18
C HIS A 63 18.70 6.07 -38.68
N GLY A 64 19.96 5.74 -38.96
CA GLY A 64 20.59 4.43 -38.72
C GLY A 64 20.81 4.04 -37.26
N SER A 65 19.82 4.24 -36.38
CA SER A 65 19.81 3.58 -35.07
C SER A 65 19.22 2.18 -35.24
N ASN A 66 20.08 1.17 -35.23
CA ASN A 66 19.68 -0.23 -35.03
C ASN A 66 19.12 -0.40 -33.61
N CYS A 67 17.92 0.14 -33.35
CA CYS A 67 17.17 -0.24 -32.17
C CYS A 67 16.74 -1.70 -32.38
N LEU A 68 17.42 -2.61 -31.68
CA LEU A 68 17.07 -4.03 -31.67
C LEU A 68 16.20 -4.34 -30.45
N ALA A 69 15.47 -5.44 -30.52
CA ALA A 69 14.62 -5.88 -29.42
C ALA A 69 15.45 -6.32 -28.21
N THR A 70 14.90 -6.15 -27.02
CA THR A 70 15.56 -6.54 -25.76
C THR A 70 14.62 -7.30 -24.85
N LEU A 71 15.11 -8.38 -24.23
CA LEU A 71 14.42 -9.09 -23.16
C LEU A 71 15.07 -8.71 -21.84
N THR A 72 14.27 -8.22 -20.90
CA THR A 72 14.76 -7.66 -19.64
C THR A 72 13.99 -8.29 -18.49
N LEU A 73 14.69 -8.92 -17.55
CA LEU A 73 14.15 -9.17 -16.22
C LEU A 73 14.60 -8.03 -15.31
N LYS A 74 13.65 -7.24 -14.83
CA LYS A 74 13.91 -6.06 -14.01
C LYS A 74 13.26 -6.23 -12.66
N GLN A 75 14.05 -6.10 -11.59
CA GLN A 75 13.52 -5.83 -10.26
C GLN A 75 13.63 -4.33 -9.99
N CYS A 76 12.54 -3.68 -9.62
CA CYS A 76 12.47 -2.22 -9.59
C CYS A 76 11.67 -1.72 -8.40
N LYS A 77 12.23 -0.77 -7.65
CA LYS A 77 11.49 0.00 -6.65
C LYS A 77 11.59 1.48 -6.97
N VAL A 78 10.46 2.18 -6.94
CA VAL A 78 10.41 3.64 -7.09
C VAL A 78 9.96 4.22 -5.76
N ASP A 79 10.67 5.24 -5.28
CA ASP A 79 10.30 5.99 -4.10
C ASP A 79 10.62 7.46 -4.32
N SER A 80 9.60 8.30 -4.26
CA SER A 80 9.73 9.76 -4.25
C SER A 80 10.63 10.28 -5.39
N GLY A 81 10.39 9.78 -6.61
CA GLY A 81 11.10 10.12 -7.85
C GLY A 81 12.45 9.43 -8.03
N SER A 82 12.88 8.64 -7.06
CA SER A 82 14.11 7.85 -7.13
C SER A 82 13.78 6.42 -7.53
N GLN A 83 14.36 5.93 -8.63
CA GLN A 83 14.20 4.55 -9.06
C GLN A 83 15.48 3.76 -8.81
N LEU A 84 15.37 2.68 -8.05
CA LEU A 84 16.43 1.69 -7.88
C LEU A 84 16.07 0.44 -8.65
N SER A 85 16.98 -0.05 -9.50
CA SER A 85 16.73 -1.28 -10.26
C SER A 85 17.91 -2.22 -10.37
N CYS A 86 17.59 -3.51 -10.34
CA CYS A 86 18.46 -4.60 -10.74
C CYS A 86 17.96 -5.10 -12.10
N ILE A 87 18.86 -5.16 -13.08
CA ILE A 87 18.50 -5.43 -14.47
C ILE A 87 19.37 -6.57 -14.98
N LEU A 88 18.70 -7.61 -15.47
CA LEU A 88 19.28 -8.62 -16.34
C LEU A 88 18.70 -8.39 -17.73
N GLN A 89 19.55 -8.07 -18.70
CA GLN A 89 19.11 -7.69 -20.04
C GLN A 89 19.86 -8.47 -21.12
N VAL A 90 19.08 -9.12 -21.98
CA VAL A 90 19.52 -9.69 -23.24
C VAL A 90 19.25 -8.67 -24.32
N LYS A 91 20.31 -8.21 -24.98
CA LYS A 91 20.23 -7.23 -26.06
C LYS A 91 20.17 -7.94 -27.41
N ASP A 92 19.80 -7.18 -28.43
CA ASP A 92 19.96 -7.55 -29.84
C ASP A 92 19.20 -8.83 -30.23
N ILE A 93 17.97 -8.98 -29.71
CA ILE A 93 17.11 -10.12 -30.03
C ILE A 93 16.62 -9.99 -31.48
N GLY A 94 16.94 -10.99 -32.30
CA GLY A 94 16.56 -11.03 -33.71
C GLY A 94 15.04 -11.15 -33.93
N GLY A 95 14.55 -10.61 -35.05
CA GLY A 95 13.12 -10.57 -35.36
C GLY A 95 12.43 -11.94 -35.38
N THR A 96 13.12 -13.00 -35.81
CA THR A 96 12.59 -14.38 -35.77
C THR A 96 12.30 -14.83 -34.34
N VAL A 97 13.21 -14.51 -33.40
CA VAL A 97 13.06 -14.85 -31.99
C VAL A 97 11.97 -14.01 -31.33
N VAL A 98 11.88 -12.72 -31.67
CA VAL A 98 10.78 -11.86 -31.22
C VAL A 98 9.43 -12.46 -31.62
N LYS A 99 9.30 -12.88 -32.89
CA LYS A 99 8.09 -13.51 -33.40
C LYS A 99 7.77 -14.80 -32.64
N GLU A 100 8.76 -15.65 -32.42
CA GLU A 100 8.61 -16.88 -31.62
C GLU A 100 8.13 -16.60 -30.20
N ILE A 101 8.71 -15.62 -29.49
CA ILE A 101 8.28 -15.25 -28.12
C ILE A 101 6.85 -14.73 -28.11
N LEU A 102 6.45 -13.96 -29.12
CA LEU A 102 5.12 -13.35 -29.20
C LEU A 102 4.02 -14.31 -29.67
N GLU A 103 4.38 -15.34 -30.44
CA GLU A 103 3.47 -16.38 -30.93
C GLU A 103 3.42 -17.62 -30.02
N SER A 104 4.40 -17.78 -29.11
CA SER A 104 4.44 -18.88 -28.15
C SER A 104 3.44 -18.66 -27.00
N ASP A 105 2.82 -19.75 -26.55
CA ASP A 105 2.02 -19.77 -25.32
C ASP A 105 2.91 -19.73 -24.06
N ASN A 106 4.20 -20.06 -24.18
CA ASN A 106 5.17 -20.04 -23.08
C ASN A 106 6.53 -19.44 -23.50
N VAL A 107 6.91 -18.32 -22.90
CA VAL A 107 8.23 -17.69 -23.13
C VAL A 107 9.39 -18.51 -22.54
N LEU A 108 9.10 -19.38 -21.56
CA LEU A 108 10.12 -20.18 -20.89
C LEU A 108 10.75 -21.23 -21.81
N ASP A 109 10.01 -21.74 -22.79
CA ASP A 109 10.54 -22.71 -23.78
C ASP A 109 11.65 -22.09 -24.62
N PHE A 110 11.49 -20.83 -25.01
CA PHE A 110 12.53 -20.06 -25.70
C PHE A 110 13.76 -19.92 -24.81
N LEU A 111 13.58 -19.50 -23.55
CA LEU A 111 14.69 -19.34 -22.62
C LEU A 111 15.43 -20.67 -22.36
N ALA A 112 14.69 -21.77 -22.21
CA ALA A 112 15.25 -23.11 -22.00
C ALA A 112 16.05 -23.62 -23.20
N ARG A 113 15.52 -23.49 -24.43
CA ARG A 113 16.25 -23.91 -25.66
C ARG A 113 17.50 -23.09 -25.86
N SER A 114 17.38 -21.78 -25.70
CA SER A 114 18.44 -20.82 -25.96
C SER A 114 19.60 -20.91 -24.94
N ASN A 115 19.39 -21.54 -23.78
CA ASN A 115 20.44 -21.88 -22.81
C ASN A 115 21.37 -23.01 -23.27
N THR A 116 21.06 -23.74 -24.34
CA THR A 116 21.95 -24.79 -24.88
C THR A 116 22.85 -24.29 -26.00
N GLU A 117 22.57 -23.09 -26.53
CA GLU A 117 23.33 -22.49 -27.63
C GLU A 117 24.37 -21.50 -27.10
N SER A 118 25.66 -21.86 -27.26
CA SER A 118 26.76 -20.98 -26.87
C SER A 118 26.77 -19.70 -27.70
N GLY A 119 26.51 -18.56 -27.07
CA GLY A 119 26.38 -17.27 -27.75
C GLY A 119 26.52 -16.08 -26.80
N PRO A 120 26.75 -14.87 -27.34
CA PRO A 120 26.85 -13.66 -26.52
C PRO A 120 25.57 -13.47 -25.68
N GLY A 121 25.73 -13.33 -24.36
CA GLY A 121 24.61 -13.16 -23.43
C GLY A 121 23.98 -14.46 -22.90
N GLU A 122 24.56 -15.64 -23.18
CA GLU A 122 24.18 -16.93 -22.56
C GLU A 122 24.09 -16.84 -21.04
N ASP A 123 25.12 -16.32 -20.36
CA ASP A 123 25.14 -16.12 -18.91
C ASP A 123 23.94 -15.32 -18.39
N VAL A 124 23.49 -14.30 -19.14
CA VAL A 124 22.37 -13.44 -18.73
C VAL A 124 21.05 -14.17 -18.93
N ARG A 125 20.88 -14.88 -20.05
CA ARG A 125 19.69 -15.70 -20.34
C ARG A 125 19.51 -16.79 -19.29
N SER A 126 20.59 -17.51 -18.96
CA SER A 126 20.54 -18.56 -17.93
C SER A 126 20.17 -17.99 -16.56
N ARG A 127 20.72 -16.83 -16.18
CA ARG A 127 20.33 -16.16 -14.93
C ARG A 127 18.87 -15.74 -14.91
N ILE A 128 18.36 -15.14 -15.99
CA ILE A 128 16.93 -14.81 -16.11
C ILE A 128 16.09 -16.06 -15.89
N PHE A 129 16.44 -17.16 -16.56
CA PHE A 129 15.69 -18.41 -16.46
C PHE A 129 15.71 -19.03 -15.05
N GLU A 130 16.86 -19.06 -14.39
CA GLU A 130 16.97 -19.56 -13.02
C GLU A 130 16.23 -18.67 -12.00
N ASP A 131 16.26 -17.34 -12.17
CA ASP A 131 15.50 -16.41 -11.30
C ASP A 131 13.97 -16.60 -11.46
N LEU A 132 13.51 -16.85 -12.69
CA LEU A 132 12.11 -17.19 -12.96
C LEU A 132 11.74 -18.53 -12.34
N ARG A 133 12.59 -19.56 -12.47
CA ARG A 133 12.36 -20.89 -11.88
C ARG A 133 12.29 -20.81 -10.36
N ALA A 134 13.24 -20.13 -9.73
CA ALA A 134 13.26 -19.96 -8.29
C ALA A 134 12.02 -19.21 -7.78
N THR A 135 11.46 -18.29 -8.57
CA THR A 135 10.21 -17.60 -8.23
C THR A 135 9.02 -18.54 -8.32
N ALA A 136 8.89 -19.32 -9.40
CA ALA A 136 7.80 -20.30 -9.53
C ALA A 136 7.85 -21.37 -8.44
N GLU A 137 9.03 -21.92 -8.14
CA GLU A 137 9.22 -22.90 -7.06
C GLU A 137 8.85 -22.33 -5.69
N ARG A 138 9.19 -21.06 -5.43
CA ARG A 138 8.88 -20.39 -4.17
C ARG A 138 7.37 -20.18 -3.98
N GLU A 139 6.66 -19.79 -5.03
CA GLU A 139 5.22 -19.53 -4.98
C GLU A 139 4.36 -20.77 -5.26
N GLY A 140 4.98 -21.90 -5.62
CA GLY A 140 4.26 -23.11 -6.03
C GLY A 140 3.48 -22.92 -7.35
N ALA A 141 3.92 -21.99 -8.19
CA ALA A 141 3.28 -21.69 -9.47
C ALA A 141 3.66 -22.74 -10.53
N GLU A 142 2.77 -22.97 -11.49
CA GLU A 142 3.14 -23.68 -12.71
C GLU A 142 4.25 -22.89 -13.42
N PHE A 143 5.27 -23.58 -13.93
CA PHE A 143 6.39 -22.93 -14.61
C PHE A 143 6.01 -22.56 -16.05
N LEU A 144 5.03 -21.67 -16.16
CA LEU A 144 4.38 -21.18 -17.38
C LEU A 144 4.19 -19.66 -17.26
N LEU A 145 4.70 -18.91 -18.23
CA LEU A 145 4.56 -17.45 -18.26
C LEU A 145 3.57 -17.01 -19.33
N HIS A 146 2.59 -16.21 -18.92
CA HIS A 146 1.60 -15.61 -19.81
C HIS A 146 1.90 -14.16 -20.08
N ARG A 147 1.49 -13.67 -21.26
CA ARG A 147 1.57 -12.25 -21.57
C ARG A 147 0.48 -11.49 -20.80
N VAL A 148 0.87 -10.70 -19.81
CA VAL A 148 -0.05 -9.99 -18.90
C VAL A 148 -0.24 -8.51 -19.22
N ALA A 149 0.70 -7.89 -19.94
CA ALA A 149 0.62 -6.48 -20.26
C ALA A 149 1.22 -6.15 -21.63
N THR A 150 0.68 -5.09 -22.24
CA THR A 150 1.26 -4.49 -23.44
C THR A 150 0.95 -2.99 -23.46
N TYR A 151 1.97 -2.17 -23.71
CA TYR A 151 1.79 -0.75 -23.97
C TYR A 151 2.89 -0.23 -24.90
N SER A 152 2.65 0.93 -25.51
CA SER A 152 3.63 1.60 -26.37
C SER A 152 4.22 2.82 -25.70
N THR A 153 5.47 3.14 -26.02
CA THR A 153 6.12 4.37 -25.57
C THR A 153 6.86 5.03 -26.72
N ARG A 154 6.62 6.33 -26.88
CA ARG A 154 7.43 7.24 -27.69
C ARG A 154 8.38 7.98 -26.77
N ARG A 155 9.67 7.84 -26.99
CA ARG A 155 10.73 8.38 -26.14
C ARG A 155 11.56 9.38 -26.93
N ARG A 156 11.65 10.62 -26.47
CA ARG A 156 12.56 11.64 -27.01
C ARG A 156 13.73 11.79 -26.05
N VAL A 157 14.96 11.61 -26.55
CA VAL A 157 16.18 11.67 -25.75
C VAL A 157 16.89 12.99 -26.02
N TYR A 158 17.25 13.68 -24.95
CA TYR A 158 17.92 14.99 -24.99
C TYR A 158 19.17 14.97 -24.12
N MET A 159 20.13 15.84 -24.41
CA MET A 159 21.24 16.14 -23.51
C MET A 159 20.79 17.10 -22.40
N PHE A 160 21.18 16.87 -21.13
CA PHE A 160 20.76 17.72 -20.01
C PHE A 160 21.40 19.13 -20.10
N PRO A 161 20.61 20.24 -20.11
CA PRO A 161 21.11 21.58 -20.44
C PRO A 161 22.22 22.13 -19.53
N LYS A 162 22.22 21.81 -18.23
CA LYS A 162 23.26 22.27 -17.29
C LYS A 162 24.66 21.78 -17.69
N TYR A 163 24.74 20.66 -18.40
CA TYR A 163 25.98 20.11 -18.97
C TYR A 163 26.23 20.53 -20.42
N ALA A 164 25.29 21.24 -21.04
CA ALA A 164 25.41 21.76 -22.40
C ALA A 164 26.06 23.16 -22.46
N SER A 165 26.15 23.90 -21.35
CA SER A 165 26.72 25.25 -21.36
C SER A 165 28.26 25.25 -21.43
N ALA A 166 28.83 26.09 -22.30
CA ALA A 166 30.27 26.28 -22.45
C ALA A 166 30.94 26.90 -21.20
N GLU A 167 30.17 27.53 -20.31
CA GLU A 167 30.67 28.13 -19.07
C GLU A 167 30.80 27.11 -17.94
N ALA A 168 29.91 26.12 -17.85
CA ALA A 168 30.08 24.97 -16.96
C ALA A 168 31.32 24.14 -17.33
N GLN A 169 31.65 24.04 -18.63
CA GLN A 169 32.89 23.41 -19.09
C GLN A 169 34.14 24.20 -18.68
N LYS A 170 34.07 25.54 -18.61
CA LYS A 170 35.19 26.39 -18.17
C LYS A 170 35.39 26.41 -16.65
N ALA A 171 34.31 26.36 -15.87
CA ALA A 171 34.39 26.35 -14.40
C ALA A 171 34.79 24.97 -13.84
N ASN A 172 34.47 23.88 -14.54
CA ASN A 172 34.76 22.51 -14.10
C ASN A 172 36.08 21.91 -14.59
N HIS A 173 37.01 22.71 -15.13
CA HIS A 173 38.35 22.23 -15.52
C HIS A 173 39.22 21.64 -14.37
N ARG A 174 38.70 21.59 -13.13
CA ARG A 174 39.35 20.94 -11.98
C ARG A 174 38.66 19.65 -11.50
N LEU A 175 37.51 19.29 -12.06
CA LEU A 175 36.87 17.98 -11.85
C LEU A 175 37.13 17.13 -13.09
N ASP A 176 37.72 15.94 -12.90
CA ASP A 176 38.16 15.03 -13.96
C ASP A 176 37.14 14.93 -15.12
N SER A 177 37.63 15.10 -16.33
CA SER A 177 36.89 15.13 -17.60
C SER A 177 36.32 13.76 -18.02
N SER A 178 36.01 12.86 -17.08
CA SER A 178 35.60 11.48 -17.34
C SER A 178 34.09 11.23 -17.24
N HIS A 179 33.30 12.22 -16.80
CA HIS A 179 31.85 12.04 -16.67
C HIS A 179 31.11 12.25 -18.00
N CYS A 180 30.40 11.21 -18.44
CA CYS A 180 29.49 11.26 -19.58
C CYS A 180 28.35 12.27 -19.29
N PRO A 181 27.97 13.13 -20.25
CA PRO A 181 26.87 14.07 -20.04
C PRO A 181 25.57 13.32 -19.71
N LEU A 182 24.83 13.81 -18.71
CA LEU A 182 23.53 13.25 -18.36
C LEU A 182 22.55 13.43 -19.52
N CYS A 183 21.71 12.43 -19.73
CA CYS A 183 20.65 12.44 -20.74
C CYS A 183 19.28 12.52 -20.07
N ILE A 184 18.37 13.28 -20.68
CA ILE A 184 16.95 13.30 -20.33
C ILE A 184 16.21 12.39 -21.30
N GLN A 185 15.31 11.56 -20.80
CA GLN A 185 14.35 10.79 -21.58
C GLN A 185 12.95 11.34 -21.29
N MET A 186 12.32 11.90 -22.32
CA MET A 186 10.93 12.34 -22.27
C MET A 186 10.07 11.24 -22.87
N ASP A 187 9.22 10.64 -22.06
CA ASP A 187 8.40 9.50 -22.44
C ASP A 187 6.92 9.89 -22.55
N GLU A 188 6.33 9.56 -23.69
CA GLU A 188 4.89 9.56 -23.94
C GLU A 188 4.47 8.09 -24.03
N THR A 189 3.86 7.58 -22.95
CA THR A 189 3.43 6.19 -22.83
C THR A 189 1.93 6.07 -23.02
N THR A 190 1.50 5.19 -23.92
CA THR A 190 0.08 4.93 -24.21
C THR A 190 -0.34 3.59 -23.63
N TYR A 191 -1.12 3.63 -22.55
CA TYR A 191 -1.88 2.51 -22.02
C TYR A 191 -3.23 2.40 -22.75
N PRO A 192 -3.96 1.27 -22.65
CA PRO A 192 -5.27 1.10 -23.29
C PRO A 192 -6.29 2.20 -22.94
N ALA A 193 -6.23 2.73 -21.71
CA ALA A 193 -7.21 3.68 -21.17
C ALA A 193 -6.62 5.04 -20.79
N MET A 194 -5.31 5.21 -20.91
CA MET A 194 -4.61 6.36 -20.34
C MET A 194 -3.35 6.67 -21.13
N GLN A 195 -3.08 7.95 -21.30
CA GLN A 195 -1.78 8.42 -21.75
C GLN A 195 -1.04 9.04 -20.58
N VAL A 196 0.25 8.72 -20.47
CA VAL A 196 1.12 9.14 -19.37
C VAL A 196 2.38 9.77 -19.93
N TYR A 197 2.81 10.86 -19.30
CA TYR A 197 3.95 11.64 -19.71
C TYR A 197 4.99 11.70 -18.60
N GLU A 198 6.24 11.36 -18.90
CA GLU A 198 7.29 11.28 -17.90
C GLU A 198 8.60 11.90 -18.36
N LEU A 199 9.40 12.31 -17.37
CA LEU A 199 10.81 12.65 -17.51
C LEU A 199 11.62 11.63 -16.72
N GLU A 200 12.54 10.93 -17.38
CA GLU A 200 13.52 10.04 -16.74
C GLU A 200 14.95 10.56 -16.98
N ILE A 201 15.79 10.56 -15.95
CA ILE A 201 17.24 10.75 -16.07
C ILE A 201 17.89 9.43 -15.64
N PRO A 202 18.22 8.56 -16.60
CA PRO A 202 18.71 7.22 -16.29
C PRO A 202 20.20 7.22 -15.95
N HIS A 203 20.65 6.15 -15.28
CA HIS A 203 22.08 5.88 -15.04
C HIS A 203 22.80 7.02 -14.28
N VAL A 204 22.19 7.50 -13.21
CA VAL A 204 22.78 8.56 -12.38
C VAL A 204 23.94 7.98 -11.55
N GLU A 205 25.16 8.46 -11.86
CA GLU A 205 26.39 8.05 -11.17
C GLU A 205 26.87 9.07 -10.11
N ILE A 206 26.27 10.26 -10.10
CA ILE A 206 26.53 11.33 -9.12
C ILE A 206 25.42 11.34 -8.04
N PRO A 207 25.51 12.15 -6.96
CA PRO A 207 24.47 12.15 -5.92
C PRO A 207 23.08 12.39 -6.50
N LEU A 208 22.17 11.45 -6.23
CA LEU A 208 20.82 11.45 -6.81
C LEU A 208 20.01 12.69 -6.41
N SER A 209 20.21 13.18 -5.18
CA SER A 209 19.59 14.40 -4.67
C SER A 209 19.91 15.62 -5.53
N ASP A 210 21.14 15.70 -6.03
CA ASP A 210 21.64 16.87 -6.75
C ASP A 210 21.05 16.87 -8.17
N VAL A 211 21.02 15.71 -8.82
CA VAL A 211 20.38 15.55 -10.14
C VAL A 211 18.88 15.79 -10.07
N ALA A 212 18.22 15.29 -9.01
CA ALA A 212 16.81 15.55 -8.80
C ALA A 212 16.55 17.04 -8.59
N SER A 213 17.31 17.70 -7.70
CA SER A 213 17.19 19.15 -7.47
C SER A 213 17.41 19.95 -8.75
N ASP A 214 18.42 19.62 -9.55
CA ASP A 214 18.70 20.30 -10.81
C ASP A 214 17.57 20.15 -11.83
N ALA A 215 16.98 18.96 -11.91
CA ALA A 215 15.83 18.71 -12.77
C ALA A 215 14.59 19.49 -12.29
N GLU A 216 14.37 19.56 -10.97
CA GLU A 216 13.28 20.33 -10.37
C GLU A 216 13.44 21.83 -10.60
N ASP A 217 14.64 22.38 -10.39
CA ASP A 217 14.95 23.78 -10.65
C ASP A 217 14.68 24.13 -12.11
N PHE A 218 15.07 23.24 -13.05
CA PHE A 218 14.75 23.39 -14.46
C PHE A 218 13.23 23.40 -14.71
N LEU A 219 12.50 22.38 -14.22
CA LEU A 219 11.04 22.28 -14.41
C LEU A 219 10.28 23.48 -13.80
N ASN A 220 10.72 23.95 -12.63
CA ASN A 220 10.17 25.13 -11.96
C ASN A 220 10.46 26.41 -12.74
N SER A 221 11.65 26.56 -13.32
CA SER A 221 12.01 27.74 -14.12
C SER A 221 11.13 27.95 -15.36
N ILE A 222 10.57 26.87 -15.90
CA ILE A 222 9.63 26.89 -17.04
C ILE A 222 8.17 26.72 -16.62
N SER A 223 7.89 26.83 -15.32
CA SER A 223 6.53 26.80 -14.73
C SER A 223 5.71 25.57 -15.15
N VAL A 224 6.34 24.39 -15.10
CA VAL A 224 5.69 23.11 -15.43
C VAL A 224 5.19 22.42 -14.16
N LYS A 225 3.97 21.86 -14.17
CA LYS A 225 3.48 21.04 -13.07
C LYS A 225 3.94 19.59 -13.26
N TYR A 226 4.51 19.04 -12.21
CA TYR A 226 4.97 17.66 -12.18
C TYR A 226 4.81 17.07 -10.78
N ASP A 227 4.90 15.75 -10.70
CA ASP A 227 5.03 14.99 -9.47
C ASP A 227 6.29 14.13 -9.56
N ARG A 228 6.96 13.91 -8.42
CA ARG A 228 8.00 12.87 -8.35
C ARG A 228 7.33 11.50 -8.41
N SER A 229 7.70 10.65 -9.36
CA SER A 229 7.03 9.35 -9.55
C SER A 229 7.13 8.48 -8.29
N LEU A 230 6.04 7.83 -7.91
CA LEU A 230 5.99 6.85 -6.82
C LEU A 230 5.98 5.41 -7.33
N SER A 231 5.86 5.20 -8.63
CA SER A 231 5.79 3.86 -9.19
C SER A 231 6.41 3.76 -10.57
N SER A 232 6.67 2.52 -11.00
CA SER A 232 7.16 2.25 -12.36
C SER A 232 6.03 2.32 -13.39
N LYS A 233 6.37 2.46 -14.68
CA LYS A 233 5.38 2.38 -15.78
C LYS A 233 4.58 1.08 -15.74
N TYR A 234 5.24 -0.05 -15.44
CA TYR A 234 4.61 -1.36 -15.37
C TYR A 234 3.65 -1.46 -14.18
N GLU A 235 4.09 -1.01 -13.00
CA GLU A 235 3.28 -1.04 -11.78
C GLU A 235 2.01 -0.19 -11.91
N ARG A 236 2.10 1.01 -12.51
CA ARG A 236 0.93 1.83 -12.84
C ARG A 236 -0.01 1.13 -13.82
N PHE A 237 0.54 0.55 -14.88
CA PHE A 237 -0.25 -0.21 -15.85
C PHE A 237 -1.02 -1.34 -15.17
N MET A 238 -0.32 -2.19 -14.39
CA MET A 238 -0.92 -3.33 -13.70
C MET A 238 -1.99 -2.88 -12.71
N THR A 239 -1.78 -1.78 -12.00
CA THR A 239 -2.78 -1.20 -11.09
C THR A 239 -4.06 -0.81 -11.83
N LEU A 240 -3.93 -0.25 -13.04
CA LEU A 240 -5.09 0.18 -13.83
C LEU A 240 -5.80 -1.03 -14.43
N VAL A 241 -5.10 -1.89 -15.14
CA VAL A 241 -5.74 -2.93 -15.96
C VAL A 241 -6.15 -4.18 -15.17
N ARG A 242 -5.53 -4.44 -14.01
CA ARG A 242 -5.84 -5.64 -13.24
C ARG A 242 -7.32 -5.59 -12.82
N PRO A 243 -8.08 -6.67 -13.04
CA PRO A 243 -9.43 -6.77 -12.52
C PRO A 243 -9.43 -6.55 -11.01
N PHE A 244 -10.41 -5.79 -10.52
CA PHE A 244 -10.60 -5.69 -9.09
C PHE A 244 -11.00 -7.07 -8.56
N PRO A 245 -10.31 -7.62 -7.54
CA PRO A 245 -10.52 -9.00 -7.11
C PRO A 245 -12.00 -9.29 -6.90
N SER A 246 -12.55 -10.32 -7.53
CA SER A 246 -13.94 -10.75 -7.31
C SER A 246 -14.10 -11.52 -6.01
N GLU A 247 -13.01 -12.14 -5.55
CA GLU A 247 -12.97 -12.85 -4.29
C GLU A 247 -13.17 -11.88 -3.13
N THR A 248 -14.19 -12.18 -2.34
CA THR A 248 -14.45 -11.51 -1.07
C THR A 248 -13.78 -12.29 0.04
N SER A 249 -12.90 -11.65 0.79
CA SER A 249 -12.51 -12.18 2.10
C SER A 249 -13.61 -11.81 3.09
N GLU A 250 -14.23 -12.81 3.74
CA GLU A 250 -15.02 -12.55 4.93
C GLU A 250 -14.08 -12.00 6.00
N THR A 251 -14.26 -10.73 6.37
CA THR A 251 -13.53 -10.16 7.48
C THR A 251 -14.26 -10.51 8.76
N ILE A 252 -13.69 -11.48 9.47
CA ILE A 252 -14.13 -11.82 10.81
C ILE A 252 -13.10 -11.21 11.74
N ASP A 253 -13.32 -9.95 12.08
CA ASP A 253 -12.51 -9.21 13.03
C ASP A 253 -13.36 -8.87 14.26
N VAL A 254 -12.74 -8.92 15.45
CA VAL A 254 -13.37 -8.41 16.67
C VAL A 254 -12.84 -7.02 16.91
N VAL A 255 -13.71 -6.03 16.92
CA VAL A 255 -13.34 -4.64 17.12
C VAL A 255 -14.06 -4.08 18.33
N LEU A 256 -13.30 -3.50 19.27
CA LEU A 256 -13.85 -2.77 20.41
C LEU A 256 -13.25 -1.36 20.47
N GLN A 257 -14.07 -0.40 20.87
CA GLN A 257 -13.63 0.97 21.10
C GLN A 257 -13.29 1.17 22.58
N LEU A 258 -12.15 1.80 22.84
CA LEU A 258 -11.69 2.14 24.18
C LEU A 258 -12.13 3.57 24.51
N ASN A 259 -12.47 3.82 25.77
CA ASN A 259 -13.10 5.09 26.15
C ASN A 259 -12.10 6.25 26.26
N THR A 260 -10.86 5.98 26.67
CA THR A 260 -9.88 7.00 27.03
C THR A 260 -8.46 6.69 26.55
N GLU A 261 -7.57 7.69 26.60
CA GLU A 261 -6.15 7.49 26.31
C GLU A 261 -5.47 6.66 27.41
N GLU A 262 -5.95 6.75 28.65
CA GLU A 262 -5.49 5.94 29.78
C GLU A 262 -5.79 4.45 29.54
N ASP A 263 -7.01 4.13 29.10
CA ASP A 263 -7.45 2.78 28.71
C ASP A 263 -6.56 2.20 27.61
N TYR A 264 -6.27 3.00 26.58
CA TYR A 264 -5.33 2.64 25.51
C TYR A 264 -3.92 2.37 26.04
N ASN A 265 -3.39 3.26 26.89
CA ASN A 265 -2.04 3.15 27.41
C ASN A 265 -1.88 1.96 28.36
N GLU A 266 -2.91 1.61 29.12
CA GLU A 266 -2.89 0.43 29.98
C GLU A 266 -2.84 -0.85 29.15
N LEU A 267 -3.69 -0.94 28.12
CA LEU A 267 -3.69 -2.08 27.21
C LEU A 267 -2.37 -2.19 26.43
N LYS A 268 -1.80 -1.06 26.02
CA LYS A 268 -0.47 -0.98 25.41
C LYS A 268 0.61 -1.52 26.36
N ARG A 269 0.61 -1.13 27.64
CA ARG A 269 1.58 -1.65 28.63
C ARG A 269 1.43 -3.15 28.82
N PHE A 270 0.20 -3.64 28.88
CA PHE A 270 -0.09 -5.07 28.97
C PHE A 270 0.51 -5.82 27.78
N PHE A 271 0.27 -5.39 26.55
CA PHE A 271 0.83 -6.09 25.39
C PHE A 271 2.35 -5.89 25.25
N ASP A 272 2.88 -4.72 25.59
CA ASP A 272 4.34 -4.45 25.59
C ASP A 272 5.10 -5.30 26.63
N ALA A 273 4.43 -5.78 27.69
CA ALA A 273 5.04 -6.66 28.70
C ALA A 273 5.27 -8.11 28.19
N GLY A 274 4.62 -8.48 27.09
CA GLY A 274 4.76 -9.80 26.46
C GLY A 274 3.91 -10.92 27.10
N PRO A 275 3.68 -12.03 26.36
CA PRO A 275 2.76 -13.10 26.76
C PRO A 275 3.19 -13.84 28.04
N GLU A 276 4.49 -13.97 28.30
CA GLU A 276 5.01 -14.66 29.49
C GLU A 276 4.68 -13.90 30.79
N VAL A 277 4.85 -12.57 30.79
CA VAL A 277 4.55 -11.73 31.95
C VAL A 277 3.05 -11.63 32.17
N ASN A 278 2.28 -11.55 31.08
CA ASN A 278 0.83 -11.46 31.12
C ASN A 278 0.19 -12.72 31.72
N SER A 279 0.73 -13.89 31.42
CA SER A 279 0.22 -15.15 31.96
C SER A 279 0.30 -15.19 33.51
N LEU A 280 1.39 -14.65 34.08
CA LEU A 280 1.56 -14.56 35.54
C LEU A 280 0.66 -13.51 36.19
N GLN A 281 0.37 -12.41 35.50
CA GLN A 281 -0.53 -11.38 36.00
C GLN A 281 -2.00 -11.83 35.99
N LEU A 282 -2.39 -12.66 35.01
CA LEU A 282 -3.76 -13.18 34.93
C LEU A 282 -4.08 -14.22 36.01
N GLU A 283 -3.12 -15.01 36.47
CA GLU A 283 -3.36 -16.06 37.48
C GLU A 283 -3.40 -15.52 38.94
N GLY A 284 -2.87 -14.32 39.19
CA GLY A 284 -2.68 -13.79 40.54
C GLY A 284 -3.90 -13.21 41.28
N PHE A 285 -5.05 -13.05 40.60
CA PHE A 285 -6.26 -12.44 41.20
C PHE A 285 -7.31 -13.44 41.71
N GLY A 286 -7.04 -14.74 41.61
CA GLY A 286 -7.88 -15.78 42.19
C GLY A 286 -7.56 -16.03 43.67
N SER A 287 -8.44 -15.58 44.56
CA SER A 287 -8.59 -16.10 45.94
C SER A 287 -7.50 -15.73 46.95
N LYS A 288 -7.54 -14.51 47.49
CA LYS A 288 -7.11 -14.27 48.87
C LYS A 288 -8.33 -14.01 49.75
N SER A 289 -8.90 -15.10 50.27
CA SER A 289 -9.64 -15.10 51.51
C SER A 289 -8.74 -14.52 52.61
N GLN A 290 -9.22 -13.47 53.25
CA GLN A 290 -8.59 -12.87 54.43
C GLN A 290 -8.48 -13.92 55.54
N SER A 291 -7.26 -14.30 55.89
CA SER A 291 -6.97 -14.84 57.22
C SER A 291 -5.90 -13.96 57.86
N HIS A 292 -6.33 -13.19 58.85
CA HIS A 292 -5.46 -12.53 59.80
C HIS A 292 -4.60 -13.57 60.51
N THR A 293 -3.29 -13.40 60.47
CA THR A 293 -2.42 -13.82 61.56
C THR A 293 -1.26 -12.84 61.66
N GLU A 294 -1.18 -12.22 62.83
CA GLU A 294 -0.03 -11.47 63.30
C GLU A 294 1.18 -12.39 63.38
N GLU A 295 2.33 -11.96 62.89
CA GLU A 295 3.60 -12.39 63.47
C GLU A 295 4.70 -11.35 63.23
N THR A 296 5.16 -10.82 64.36
CA THR A 296 6.38 -10.06 64.59
C THR A 296 7.63 -10.81 64.13
N GLY A 297 8.58 -10.11 63.49
CA GLY A 297 9.92 -10.64 63.28
C GLY A 297 10.82 -9.71 62.46
N ASP A 298 11.72 -9.02 63.16
CA ASP A 298 12.89 -8.31 62.64
C ASP A 298 13.66 -9.09 61.56
N ARG A 299 14.10 -8.39 60.50
CA ARG A 299 15.51 -8.37 60.08
C ARG A 299 15.81 -7.34 58.98
N SER A 300 16.86 -6.59 59.24
CA SER A 300 17.55 -5.62 58.38
C SER A 300 18.05 -6.20 57.06
N LEU A 301 18.18 -5.34 56.03
CA LEU A 301 19.40 -5.00 55.26
C LEU A 301 18.95 -4.14 54.05
N SER A 302 19.27 -2.84 54.03
CA SER A 302 20.42 -2.26 53.33
C SER A 302 20.45 -2.55 51.82
N CYS A 303 20.08 -1.56 50.99
CA CYS A 303 20.74 -1.25 49.71
C CYS A 303 20.42 0.19 49.26
N ASN A 304 21.52 0.90 48.98
CA ASN A 304 21.72 2.31 48.71
C ASN A 304 20.91 3.01 47.58
N ASN A 305 20.76 4.32 47.84
CA ASN A 305 20.55 5.41 46.90
C ASN A 305 21.57 5.45 45.76
N GLY A 306 21.08 5.69 44.54
CA GLY A 306 21.87 6.10 43.37
C GLY A 306 21.24 7.32 42.71
N ARG A 307 21.49 8.49 43.31
CA ARG A 307 21.11 9.82 42.82
C ARG A 307 22.22 10.29 41.89
N SER A 308 21.93 10.59 40.62
CA SER A 308 22.80 11.42 39.79
C SER A 308 21.97 12.37 38.94
N SER A 309 21.98 13.62 39.37
CA SER A 309 21.57 14.79 38.62
C SER A 309 22.80 15.37 37.91
N LEU A 310 22.73 15.60 36.60
CA LEU A 310 23.51 16.66 35.96
C LEU A 310 22.67 17.34 34.88
N LEU A 311 22.75 18.67 34.94
CA LEU A 311 22.03 19.70 34.22
C LEU A 311 22.76 20.14 32.94
N ASN A 312 21.97 20.68 32.01
CA ASN A 312 22.30 21.64 30.92
C ASN A 312 23.10 21.06 29.72
N THR A 313 22.87 21.42 28.46
CA THR A 313 22.45 22.72 27.88
C THR A 313 21.90 22.48 26.46
N GLU A 314 21.05 23.40 26.00
CA GLU A 314 20.50 23.55 24.65
C GLU A 314 21.59 23.63 23.55
N GLU A 315 21.30 23.10 22.35
CA GLU A 315 21.38 23.82 21.07
C GLU A 315 20.94 22.92 19.89
N GLY A 316 20.18 23.51 18.98
CA GLY A 316 19.49 22.82 17.90
C GLY A 316 20.38 22.40 16.72
N SER A 317 20.03 21.27 16.12
CA SER A 317 20.28 20.96 14.70
C SER A 317 19.61 19.62 14.38
N THR A 318 18.40 19.67 13.83
CA THR A 318 17.75 18.50 13.21
C THR A 318 18.45 18.17 11.89
N GLN A 319 19.56 17.44 11.96
CA GLN A 319 20.13 16.75 10.80
C GLN A 319 19.36 15.45 10.56
N GLN A 320 18.63 15.41 9.45
CA GLN A 320 18.05 14.20 8.88
C GLN A 320 19.14 13.14 8.66
N LYS A 321 19.10 12.05 9.44
CA LYS A 321 19.80 10.82 9.11
C LYS A 321 19.03 10.09 8.01
N CYS A 322 19.32 10.42 6.76
CA CYS A 322 19.13 9.47 5.67
C CYS A 322 20.15 8.35 5.86
N SER A 323 19.68 7.14 6.18
CA SER A 323 20.52 5.95 6.25
C SER A 323 21.01 5.57 4.85
N LEU A 324 22.16 6.12 4.47
CA LEU A 324 22.94 5.74 3.29
C LEU A 324 23.47 4.32 3.47
N ILE A 325 23.01 3.40 2.63
CA ILE A 325 23.60 2.07 2.45
C ILE A 325 24.94 2.27 1.73
N HIS A 326 26.06 2.20 2.46
CA HIS A 326 27.38 2.12 1.85
C HIS A 326 27.61 0.72 1.28
N SER A 327 27.70 0.63 -0.05
CA SER A 327 27.93 -0.61 -0.79
C SER A 327 29.40 -1.05 -0.71
N SER A 328 29.67 -2.17 -0.04
CA SER A 328 30.93 -2.90 -0.22
C SER A 328 30.82 -3.84 -1.42
N LYS A 329 31.82 -3.81 -2.30
CA LYS A 329 31.96 -4.63 -3.51
C LYS A 329 32.05 -6.14 -3.20
N LYS A 330 30.90 -6.82 -3.10
CA LYS A 330 30.75 -8.26 -3.37
C LYS A 330 29.38 -8.48 -4.01
N PRO A 331 29.21 -9.46 -4.92
CA PRO A 331 27.90 -9.77 -5.51
C PRO A 331 26.99 -10.27 -4.39
N ILE A 332 26.08 -9.41 -3.96
CA ILE A 332 25.05 -9.73 -2.98
C ILE A 332 24.00 -10.55 -3.73
N HIS A 333 23.87 -11.83 -3.36
CA HIS A 333 22.61 -12.55 -3.55
C HIS A 333 21.53 -11.73 -2.84
N VAL A 334 20.72 -10.99 -3.59
CA VAL A 334 19.57 -10.25 -3.06
C VAL A 334 18.44 -11.25 -2.83
N GLY A 335 18.67 -12.13 -1.88
CA GLY A 335 17.66 -12.84 -1.10
C GLY A 335 17.81 -12.40 0.35
N VAL A 336 17.83 -11.09 0.59
CA VAL A 336 17.92 -10.53 1.94
C VAL A 336 16.51 -10.12 2.38
N ARG A 337 15.63 -11.13 2.58
CA ARG A 337 14.89 -11.11 3.84
C ARG A 337 15.98 -11.27 4.89
N LYS A 338 16.27 -10.21 5.64
CA LYS A 338 17.01 -10.35 6.89
C LYS A 338 16.41 -11.57 7.59
N ARG A 339 17.22 -12.60 7.83
CA ARG A 339 17.06 -13.46 9.01
C ARG A 339 17.31 -12.56 10.22
N LEU A 340 16.40 -11.61 10.44
CA LEU A 340 16.18 -11.02 11.74
C LEU A 340 15.84 -12.22 12.61
N ARG A 341 16.56 -12.34 13.73
CA ARG A 341 16.11 -13.18 14.82
C ARG A 341 14.63 -12.88 15.04
N GLU A 342 13.85 -13.90 15.32
CA GLU A 342 12.46 -13.83 15.80
C GLU A 342 12.41 -13.16 17.19
N ASP A 343 13.02 -11.99 17.36
CA ASP A 343 12.52 -11.03 18.32
C ASP A 343 11.21 -10.56 17.67
N GLU A 344 10.06 -10.87 18.29
CA GLU A 344 8.73 -10.44 17.86
C GLU A 344 8.72 -8.90 17.76
N GLU A 345 9.16 -8.39 16.61
CA GLU A 345 9.39 -6.98 16.36
C GLU A 345 8.01 -6.32 16.32
N LEU A 346 7.67 -5.64 17.42
CA LEU A 346 6.50 -4.76 17.50
C LEU A 346 6.47 -3.89 16.26
N SER A 347 5.57 -4.19 15.33
CA SER A 347 5.42 -3.39 14.13
C SER A 347 4.50 -2.23 14.46
N GLU A 348 5.07 -1.03 14.43
CA GLU A 348 4.32 0.21 14.49
C GLU A 348 4.20 0.76 13.07
N GLU A 349 2.96 0.96 12.62
CA GLU A 349 2.67 1.49 11.30
C GLU A 349 1.73 2.70 11.38
N TYR A 350 1.84 3.57 10.39
CA TYR A 350 1.01 4.77 10.27
C TYR A 350 0.17 4.65 9.02
N ARG A 351 -1.14 4.80 9.18
CA ARG A 351 -2.12 4.74 8.10
C ARG A 351 -2.76 6.10 7.92
N GLN A 352 -2.94 6.51 6.67
CA GLN A 352 -3.79 7.63 6.29
C GLN A 352 -4.94 7.08 5.47
N THR A 353 -6.16 7.22 5.98
CA THR A 353 -7.35 6.66 5.37
C THR A 353 -8.21 7.78 4.83
N TYR A 354 -8.51 7.71 3.53
CA TYR A 354 -9.42 8.61 2.83
C TYR A 354 -10.68 7.83 2.49
N ILE A 355 -11.84 8.38 2.84
CA ILE A 355 -13.14 7.73 2.62
C ILE A 355 -13.85 8.45 1.48
N PHE A 356 -14.39 7.68 0.55
CA PHE A 356 -15.04 8.21 -0.64
C PHE A 356 -16.53 7.95 -0.64
N ASP A 357 -17.31 8.89 -1.18
CA ASP A 357 -18.74 8.72 -1.46
C ASP A 357 -19.22 9.70 -2.55
N ASP A 358 -20.47 9.57 -2.99
CA ASP A 358 -21.17 10.58 -3.78
C ASP A 358 -21.55 11.76 -2.87
N PRO A 359 -20.98 12.96 -3.10
CA PRO A 359 -21.21 14.12 -2.24
C PRO A 359 -22.68 14.60 -2.21
N LYS A 360 -23.50 14.23 -3.19
CA LYS A 360 -24.91 14.66 -3.25
C LYS A 360 -25.87 13.68 -2.59
N ASN A 361 -25.62 12.39 -2.75
CA ASN A 361 -26.62 11.36 -2.47
C ASN A 361 -26.23 10.44 -1.32
N CYS A 362 -24.95 10.44 -0.92
CA CYS A 362 -24.35 9.49 0.01
C CYS A 362 -24.84 8.07 -0.33
N SER A 363 -24.63 7.69 -1.59
CA SER A 363 -25.22 6.50 -2.18
C SER A 363 -24.60 5.23 -1.62
N LEU A 364 -23.35 5.26 -1.18
CA LEU A 364 -22.65 4.08 -0.68
C LEU A 364 -23.22 3.57 0.64
N PRO A 365 -23.43 4.40 1.68
CA PRO A 365 -24.11 3.97 2.92
C PRO A 365 -25.49 3.35 2.68
N LYS A 366 -26.27 3.87 1.72
CA LYS A 366 -27.60 3.30 1.38
C LYS A 366 -27.49 1.88 0.83
N GLY A 367 -26.43 1.59 0.09
CA GLY A 367 -26.11 0.24 -0.37
C GLY A 367 -25.30 -0.59 0.63
N SER A 368 -25.03 -0.07 1.84
CA SER A 368 -24.17 -0.73 2.83
C SER A 368 -22.72 -0.95 2.35
N TYR A 369 -22.23 -0.01 1.54
CA TYR A 369 -20.85 0.02 1.03
C TYR A 369 -20.01 1.08 1.75
N CYS A 370 -18.73 0.80 1.92
CA CYS A 370 -17.70 1.78 2.25
C CYS A 370 -16.56 1.64 1.25
N VAL A 371 -16.10 2.78 0.71
CA VAL A 371 -14.98 2.84 -0.23
C VAL A 371 -13.89 3.68 0.41
N SER A 372 -12.68 3.11 0.49
CA SER A 372 -11.55 3.79 1.11
C SER A 372 -10.23 3.58 0.36
N LEU A 373 -9.33 4.54 0.54
CA LEU A 373 -7.93 4.46 0.14
C LEU A 373 -7.08 4.62 1.39
N CYS A 374 -6.27 3.61 1.69
CA CYS A 374 -5.35 3.60 2.80
C CYS A 374 -3.91 3.71 2.31
N CYS A 375 -3.16 4.68 2.82
CA CYS A 375 -1.71 4.78 2.62
C CYS A 375 -0.99 4.33 3.90
N ILE A 376 -0.17 3.29 3.81
CA ILE A 376 0.53 2.65 4.93
C ILE A 376 2.02 3.01 4.92
N LYS A 377 2.56 3.33 6.10
CA LYS A 377 3.97 3.64 6.33
C LYS A 377 4.56 2.72 7.40
N PRO A 378 5.87 2.38 7.30
CA PRO A 378 6.86 2.91 6.34
C PRO A 378 6.90 2.18 4.99
N THR A 379 6.01 1.22 4.75
CA THR A 379 6.03 0.39 3.54
C THR A 379 5.71 1.15 2.25
N HIS A 380 5.02 2.30 2.36
CA HIS A 380 4.51 3.09 1.23
C HIS A 380 3.53 2.30 0.37
N GLN A 381 2.80 1.38 0.99
CA GLN A 381 1.73 0.64 0.34
C GLN A 381 0.46 1.47 0.27
N PHE A 382 -0.22 1.40 -0.86
CA PHE A 382 -1.53 2.03 -1.07
C PHE A 382 -2.55 0.92 -1.32
N ILE A 383 -3.59 0.89 -0.51
CA ILE A 383 -4.64 -0.13 -0.59
C ILE A 383 -5.96 0.57 -0.88
N PHE A 384 -6.55 0.28 -2.04
CA PHE A 384 -7.97 0.57 -2.25
C PHE A 384 -8.80 -0.53 -1.63
N GLU A 385 -9.90 -0.16 -1.02
CA GLU A 385 -10.78 -1.11 -0.38
C GLU A 385 -12.24 -0.76 -0.62
N VAL A 386 -13.01 -1.78 -0.96
CA VAL A 386 -14.47 -1.76 -0.99
C VAL A 386 -14.94 -2.79 0.03
N THR A 387 -15.64 -2.33 1.06
CA THR A 387 -16.27 -3.22 2.04
C THR A 387 -17.77 -3.16 1.93
N THR A 388 -18.43 -4.30 2.09
CA THR A 388 -19.90 -4.42 2.06
C THR A 388 -20.38 -5.12 3.32
N GLY A 389 -21.50 -4.68 3.89
CA GLY A 389 -22.21 -5.46 4.93
C GLY A 389 -23.09 -4.61 5.83
N GLN A 390 -23.93 -5.27 6.64
CA GLN A 390 -24.91 -4.59 7.49
C GLN A 390 -24.21 -3.92 8.69
N GLY A 391 -24.01 -2.61 8.61
CA GLY A 391 -23.39 -1.83 9.67
C GLY A 391 -22.93 -0.48 9.18
N ALA A 392 -22.57 0.42 10.10
CA ALA A 392 -21.91 1.67 9.71
C ALA A 392 -20.62 1.35 8.92
N PRO A 393 -20.14 2.23 8.01
CA PRO A 393 -19.02 2.02 7.09
C PRO A 393 -17.66 1.62 7.72
N TYR A 394 -17.58 1.51 9.05
CA TYR A 394 -16.37 1.18 9.82
C TYR A 394 -16.53 -0.03 10.75
N LEU A 395 -17.67 -0.72 10.65
CA LEU A 395 -18.23 -1.57 11.72
C LEU A 395 -18.71 -2.94 11.22
N LEU A 396 -18.11 -3.42 10.14
CA LEU A 396 -18.56 -4.63 9.46
C LEU A 396 -18.07 -5.88 10.19
N GLN A 397 -18.77 -6.27 11.25
CA GLN A 397 -18.75 -7.67 11.68
C GLN A 397 -19.54 -8.48 10.65
N GLY A 398 -18.87 -9.41 9.96
CA GLY A 398 -19.51 -10.27 8.96
C GLY A 398 -19.73 -9.59 7.60
N GLY A 399 -18.95 -8.55 7.28
CA GLY A 399 -18.92 -7.96 5.94
C GLY A 399 -18.00 -8.70 4.98
N THR A 400 -18.21 -8.46 3.70
CA THR A 400 -17.24 -8.85 2.67
C THR A 400 -16.29 -7.70 2.38
N ARG A 401 -15.01 -8.01 2.26
CA ARG A 401 -13.97 -7.07 1.89
C ARG A 401 -13.37 -7.47 0.55
N ARG A 402 -13.24 -6.49 -0.34
CA ARG A 402 -12.46 -6.57 -1.57
C ARG A 402 -11.41 -5.48 -1.54
N CYS A 403 -10.14 -5.84 -1.64
CA CYS A 403 -9.05 -4.88 -1.63
C CYS A 403 -8.11 -5.10 -2.81
N ILE A 404 -7.44 -4.03 -3.23
CA ILE A 404 -6.40 -4.08 -4.24
C ILE A 404 -5.25 -3.19 -3.80
N GLU A 405 -4.04 -3.75 -3.81
CA GLU A 405 -2.83 -2.93 -3.69
C GLU A 405 -2.63 -2.16 -5.00
N MET A 406 -2.37 -0.87 -4.87
CA MET A 406 -2.24 0.05 -5.98
C MET A 406 -0.92 0.81 -5.94
N SER A 407 -0.49 1.26 -7.10
CA SER A 407 0.68 2.12 -7.20
C SER A 407 0.42 3.53 -6.62
N GLY A 408 1.44 4.15 -6.02
CA GLY A 408 1.31 5.48 -5.43
C GLY A 408 0.90 6.59 -6.41
N ASP A 409 1.33 6.50 -7.68
CA ASP A 409 0.92 7.47 -8.70
C ASP A 409 -0.59 7.38 -9.02
N VAL A 410 -1.16 6.17 -9.05
CA VAL A 410 -2.60 5.97 -9.25
C VAL A 410 -3.38 6.46 -8.02
N ALA A 411 -2.87 6.20 -6.81
CA ALA A 411 -3.44 6.74 -5.58
C ALA A 411 -3.51 8.28 -5.62
N ARG A 412 -2.46 8.94 -6.10
CA ARG A 412 -2.46 10.40 -6.29
C ARG A 412 -3.48 10.87 -7.31
N TYR A 413 -3.66 10.16 -8.42
CA TYR A 413 -4.71 10.52 -9.39
C TYR A 413 -6.10 10.46 -8.77
N ILE A 414 -6.41 9.42 -8.00
CA ILE A 414 -7.68 9.29 -7.27
C ILE A 414 -7.84 10.42 -6.26
N LEU A 415 -6.82 10.74 -5.46
CA LEU A 415 -6.90 11.77 -4.42
C LEU A 415 -6.99 13.20 -4.97
N ARG A 416 -6.43 13.45 -6.15
CA ARG A 416 -6.40 14.78 -6.77
C ARG A 416 -7.78 15.19 -7.28
N ASP A 417 -8.41 14.31 -8.04
CA ASP A 417 -9.77 14.49 -8.55
C ASP A 417 -10.45 13.11 -8.68
N PRO A 418 -11.14 12.65 -7.61
CA PRO A 418 -11.73 11.32 -7.62
C PRO A 418 -12.85 11.18 -8.66
N THR A 419 -13.56 12.27 -8.98
CA THR A 419 -14.63 12.26 -9.99
C THR A 419 -14.05 12.19 -11.39
N GLU A 420 -13.03 12.99 -11.72
CA GLU A 420 -12.35 12.91 -13.03
C GLU A 420 -11.74 11.52 -13.24
N PHE A 421 -11.07 10.98 -12.22
CA PHE A 421 -10.52 9.61 -12.28
C PHE A 421 -11.61 8.58 -12.60
N LEU A 422 -12.74 8.67 -11.91
CA LEU A 422 -13.86 7.76 -12.12
C LEU A 422 -14.42 7.88 -13.54
N GLU A 423 -14.71 9.09 -14.01
CA GLU A 423 -15.31 9.35 -15.32
C GLU A 423 -14.38 8.96 -16.47
N LYS A 424 -13.09 9.31 -16.36
CA LYS A 424 -12.09 9.11 -17.41
C LYS A 424 -11.70 7.65 -17.58
N TYR A 425 -11.68 6.87 -16.50
CA TYR A 425 -11.16 5.49 -16.52
C TYR A 425 -12.21 4.39 -16.29
N LYS A 426 -13.51 4.72 -16.30
CA LYS A 426 -14.62 3.76 -16.09
C LYS A 426 -14.55 2.47 -16.92
N ASP A 427 -14.08 2.56 -18.16
CA ASP A 427 -14.01 1.42 -19.10
C ASP A 427 -12.63 0.76 -19.15
N GLY A 428 -11.65 1.30 -18.41
CA GLY A 428 -10.24 0.95 -18.58
C GLY A 428 -9.47 0.70 -17.30
N SER A 429 -10.09 0.95 -16.14
CA SER A 429 -9.57 0.59 -14.83
C SER A 429 -10.49 -0.39 -14.13
N GLY A 430 -9.93 -1.48 -13.57
CA GLY A 430 -10.70 -2.40 -12.73
C GLY A 430 -11.36 -1.69 -11.54
N ILE A 431 -10.67 -0.71 -10.94
CA ILE A 431 -11.20 0.10 -9.83
C ILE A 431 -12.38 0.94 -10.31
N SER A 432 -12.20 1.75 -11.35
CA SER A 432 -13.29 2.61 -11.86
C SER A 432 -14.46 1.80 -12.40
N HIS A 433 -14.21 0.60 -12.94
CA HIS A 433 -15.26 -0.31 -13.38
C HIS A 433 -16.18 -0.71 -12.22
N VAL A 434 -15.61 -1.18 -11.10
CA VAL A 434 -16.40 -1.52 -9.90
C VAL A 434 -17.18 -0.31 -9.41
N LEU A 435 -16.51 0.84 -9.23
CA LEU A 435 -17.16 2.04 -8.71
C LEU A 435 -18.30 2.54 -9.62
N TRP A 436 -18.10 2.52 -10.94
CA TRP A 436 -19.06 3.06 -11.91
C TRP A 436 -20.18 2.09 -12.24
N HIS A 437 -19.85 0.84 -12.57
CA HIS A 437 -20.80 -0.15 -13.07
C HIS A 437 -21.43 -0.98 -11.97
N GLU A 438 -20.67 -1.42 -10.96
CA GLU A 438 -21.20 -2.23 -9.86
C GLU A 438 -21.85 -1.37 -8.77
N LEU A 439 -21.17 -0.30 -8.32
CA LEU A 439 -21.68 0.57 -7.25
C LEU A 439 -22.54 1.74 -7.76
N GLY A 440 -22.62 1.94 -9.08
CA GLY A 440 -23.47 2.96 -9.69
C GLY A 440 -23.02 4.41 -9.42
N LEU A 441 -21.78 4.63 -8.99
CA LEU A 441 -21.26 5.97 -8.70
C LEU A 441 -21.09 6.77 -9.98
N ARG A 442 -21.50 8.04 -9.94
CA ARG A 442 -21.30 9.02 -11.03
C ARG A 442 -20.47 10.22 -10.59
N LYS A 443 -20.36 10.41 -9.28
CA LYS A 443 -19.50 11.38 -8.63
C LYS A 443 -18.82 10.70 -7.47
N LEU A 444 -17.59 11.12 -7.22
CA LEU A 444 -16.77 10.60 -6.15
C LEU A 444 -16.01 11.77 -5.52
N ALA A 445 -16.15 11.93 -4.21
CA ALA A 445 -15.41 12.92 -3.43
C ALA A 445 -14.84 12.25 -2.19
N VAL A 446 -13.76 12.81 -1.64
CA VAL A 446 -13.27 12.40 -0.33
C VAL A 446 -14.14 13.09 0.71
N ILE A 447 -14.92 12.32 1.44
CA ILE A 447 -15.90 12.83 2.43
C ILE A 447 -15.41 12.77 3.86
N ASP A 448 -14.36 11.98 4.13
CA ASP A 448 -13.79 11.83 5.47
C ASP A 448 -12.29 11.46 5.36
N PHE A 449 -11.55 11.80 6.42
CA PHE A 449 -10.14 11.53 6.55
C PHE A 449 -9.75 11.32 8.01
N PHE A 450 -8.96 10.28 8.25
CA PHE A 450 -8.34 10.05 9.54
C PHE A 450 -6.97 9.41 9.41
N GLN A 451 -6.19 9.55 10.48
CA GLN A 451 -4.88 8.95 10.62
C GLN A 451 -4.90 7.90 11.71
N THR A 452 -4.36 6.72 11.44
CA THR A 452 -4.27 5.66 12.44
C THR A 452 -2.80 5.36 12.71
N ARG A 453 -2.41 5.44 13.97
CA ARG A 453 -1.17 4.83 14.47
C ARG A 453 -1.53 3.45 14.99
N ARG A 454 -1.13 2.41 14.26
CA ARG A 454 -1.42 1.01 14.59
C ARG A 454 -0.19 0.35 15.18
N ARG A 455 -0.38 -0.37 16.28
CA ARG A 455 0.59 -1.31 16.84
C ARG A 455 0.05 -2.72 16.70
N THR A 456 0.85 -3.60 16.12
CA THR A 456 0.47 -5.00 15.93
C THR A 456 1.22 -5.88 16.90
N TYR A 457 0.45 -6.64 17.67
CA TYR A 457 0.92 -7.65 18.60
C TYR A 457 0.51 -9.03 18.08
N SER A 458 1.39 -10.01 18.22
CA SER A 458 1.03 -11.40 17.96
C SER A 458 0.72 -12.10 19.28
N TYR A 459 -0.44 -12.75 19.37
CA TYR A 459 -0.88 -13.39 20.60
C TYR A 459 -1.39 -14.79 20.34
N VAL A 460 -1.29 -15.68 21.32
CA VAL A 460 -1.89 -17.00 21.26
C VAL A 460 -3.09 -17.01 22.19
N ILE A 461 -4.29 -17.16 21.64
CA ILE A 461 -5.49 -17.28 22.46
C ILE A 461 -5.46 -18.67 23.11
N PRO A 462 -5.51 -18.78 24.45
CA PRO A 462 -5.60 -20.07 25.10
C PRO A 462 -6.89 -20.76 24.67
N SER A 463 -6.77 -22.04 24.27
CA SER A 463 -7.92 -22.87 23.92
C SER A 463 -8.99 -22.74 25.01
N THR A 464 -10.23 -22.46 24.62
CA THR A 464 -11.33 -22.23 25.56
C THR A 464 -11.39 -23.33 26.61
N PRO A 465 -11.60 -23.00 27.89
CA PRO A 465 -11.87 -24.01 28.91
C PRO A 465 -13.07 -24.85 28.47
N LYS A 466 -12.98 -26.17 28.64
CA LYS A 466 -13.96 -27.20 28.19
C LYS A 466 -15.41 -27.01 28.69
N ASN A 467 -15.69 -25.94 29.42
CA ASN A 467 -16.95 -25.66 30.09
C ASN A 467 -17.71 -24.47 29.47
N LEU A 468 -17.49 -24.14 28.19
CA LEU A 468 -18.47 -23.29 27.51
C LEU A 468 -19.81 -24.03 27.55
N PRO A 469 -20.87 -23.43 28.12
CA PRO A 469 -22.19 -24.05 28.09
C PRO A 469 -22.52 -24.27 26.61
N THR A 470 -22.76 -25.52 26.24
CA THR A 470 -23.38 -25.87 24.97
C THR A 470 -24.77 -25.23 24.99
N GLN A 471 -24.85 -23.94 24.66
CA GLN A 471 -26.10 -23.34 24.26
C GLN A 471 -26.46 -24.07 22.98
N GLU A 472 -27.40 -24.99 23.07
CA GLU A 472 -28.16 -25.46 21.92
C GLU A 472 -28.70 -24.21 21.24
N ILE A 473 -28.01 -23.76 20.20
CA ILE A 473 -28.53 -22.77 19.27
C ILE A 473 -29.67 -23.49 18.56
N ASN A 474 -30.85 -23.45 19.15
CA ASN A 474 -32.07 -23.70 18.41
C ASN A 474 -32.12 -22.62 17.33
N GLU A 475 -31.84 -23.01 16.08
CA GLU A 475 -31.88 -22.17 14.87
C GLU A 475 -33.25 -21.51 14.61
N GLY A 476 -34.19 -21.56 15.55
CA GLY A 476 -35.55 -21.07 15.41
C GLY A 476 -35.84 -19.66 15.90
N ASP A 477 -35.07 -19.04 16.80
CA ASP A 477 -35.56 -17.81 17.47
C ASP A 477 -34.49 -16.90 18.13
N VAL A 478 -33.32 -16.72 17.50
CA VAL A 478 -32.38 -15.67 17.95
C VAL A 478 -32.83 -14.32 17.40
N LYS A 479 -33.82 -13.69 18.07
CA LYS A 479 -34.05 -12.25 17.96
C LYS A 479 -32.92 -11.53 18.69
N TYR A 480 -32.00 -10.94 17.94
CA TYR A 480 -31.14 -9.89 18.48
C TYR A 480 -32.03 -8.79 19.07
N PRO A 481 -31.70 -8.21 20.24
CA PRO A 481 -32.42 -7.06 20.76
C PRO A 481 -32.07 -5.84 19.91
N LEU A 482 -32.71 -5.70 18.76
CA LEU A 482 -32.83 -4.41 18.08
C LEU A 482 -33.75 -3.55 18.96
N GLY A 483 -33.23 -2.41 19.40
CA GLY A 483 -34.04 -1.37 20.02
C GLY A 483 -35.19 -0.98 19.10
N SER A 484 -36.41 -1.17 19.59
CA SER A 484 -37.65 -0.84 18.90
C SER A 484 -37.79 0.68 18.74
N SER A 485 -37.59 1.18 17.52
CA SER A 485 -38.09 2.47 17.07
C SER A 485 -39.18 2.18 16.03
N GLU A 486 -40.43 2.33 16.44
CA GLU A 486 -41.59 2.28 15.53
C GLU A 486 -41.54 3.51 14.61
N ALA A 487 -41.23 3.29 13.33
CA ALA A 487 -41.56 4.23 12.26
C ALA A 487 -42.00 3.42 11.04
N GLU A 488 -43.19 3.74 10.56
CA GLU A 488 -43.92 3.09 9.47
C GLU A 488 -43.10 3.04 8.18
N ALA A 489 -43.06 1.87 7.53
CA ALA A 489 -42.38 1.65 6.26
C ALA A 489 -43.40 1.61 5.12
N ASP A 490 -43.24 2.51 4.15
CA ASP A 490 -43.84 2.44 2.82
C ASP A 490 -43.11 1.41 1.95
N GLU A 491 -43.89 0.68 1.17
CA GLU A 491 -43.48 -0.48 0.35
C GLU A 491 -42.52 -0.11 -0.79
N MET A 492 -41.42 -0.87 -0.92
CA MET A 492 -40.51 -0.87 -2.08
C MET A 492 -40.15 -2.33 -2.43
N PRO A 493 -39.92 -2.65 -3.72
CA PRO A 493 -40.12 -4.00 -4.24
C PRO A 493 -38.95 -4.95 -3.97
N LEU A 494 -39.36 -6.17 -3.61
CA LEU A 494 -38.57 -7.38 -3.35
C LEU A 494 -37.63 -7.72 -4.54
N TRP A 495 -36.32 -7.70 -4.31
CA TRP A 495 -35.35 -8.43 -5.12
C TRP A 495 -35.17 -9.80 -4.47
N SER A 496 -35.70 -10.83 -5.11
CA SER A 496 -35.60 -12.22 -4.66
C SER A 496 -34.18 -12.74 -4.82
N VAL A 497 -33.38 -12.67 -3.76
CA VAL A 497 -32.17 -13.49 -3.63
C VAL A 497 -32.62 -14.91 -3.27
N GLN A 498 -32.42 -15.85 -4.19
CA GLN A 498 -32.66 -17.26 -3.89
C GLN A 498 -31.66 -17.74 -2.84
N PRO A 499 -32.09 -18.48 -1.80
CA PRO A 499 -31.17 -19.09 -0.86
C PRO A 499 -30.37 -20.17 -1.58
N SER A 500 -29.04 -20.01 -1.60
CA SER A 500 -28.10 -21.03 -2.04
C SER A 500 -28.34 -22.32 -1.25
N LYS A 501 -28.57 -23.40 -1.99
CA LYS A 501 -28.85 -24.74 -1.49
C LYS A 501 -27.79 -25.18 -0.47
N SER A 502 -28.28 -25.68 0.66
CA SER A 502 -27.60 -26.43 1.72
C SER A 502 -26.23 -27.00 1.34
N LEU A 503 -25.15 -26.34 1.77
CA LEU A 503 -23.89 -27.00 2.05
C LEU A 503 -24.13 -27.95 3.22
N GLY A 504 -23.82 -29.23 3.03
CA GLY A 504 -23.96 -30.24 4.07
C GLY A 504 -23.17 -29.84 5.33
N HIS A 505 -23.74 -30.16 6.50
CA HIS A 505 -23.07 -30.05 7.79
C HIS A 505 -21.77 -30.87 7.79
N SER A 506 -20.68 -30.28 7.34
CA SER A 506 -19.35 -30.73 7.72
C SER A 506 -19.15 -30.30 9.16
N GLU A 507 -19.28 -31.24 10.10
CA GLU A 507 -18.74 -31.07 11.45
C GLU A 507 -17.26 -30.68 11.32
N LEU A 508 -16.98 -29.40 11.52
CA LEU A 508 -15.62 -28.87 11.55
C LEU A 508 -14.96 -29.44 12.80
N HIS A 509 -14.29 -30.59 12.65
CA HIS A 509 -13.39 -31.13 13.65
C HIS A 509 -12.16 -30.21 13.76
N VAL A 510 -12.31 -29.08 14.45
CA VAL A 510 -11.18 -28.27 14.89
C VAL A 510 -10.41 -29.11 15.90
N ALA A 511 -9.18 -29.51 15.56
CA ALA A 511 -8.34 -30.29 16.44
C ALA A 511 -8.20 -29.54 17.79
N PRO A 512 -8.58 -30.16 18.93
CA PRO A 512 -8.75 -29.48 20.22
C PRO A 512 -7.46 -28.90 20.85
N ASP A 513 -6.30 -29.14 20.25
CA ASP A 513 -4.98 -28.69 20.75
C ASP A 513 -4.28 -27.67 19.86
N SER A 514 -4.94 -27.15 18.83
CA SER A 514 -4.33 -26.11 17.99
C SER A 514 -4.36 -24.75 18.71
N LYS A 515 -3.23 -24.39 19.34
CA LYS A 515 -2.95 -23.02 19.80
C LYS A 515 -3.14 -22.07 18.62
N GLN A 516 -4.19 -21.25 18.69
CA GLN A 516 -4.49 -20.32 17.62
C GLN A 516 -3.73 -19.02 17.83
N ARG A 517 -2.85 -18.70 16.90
CA ARG A 517 -2.17 -17.41 16.84
C ARG A 517 -3.10 -16.40 16.20
N VAL A 518 -3.27 -15.25 16.85
CA VAL A 518 -4.06 -14.11 16.37
C VAL A 518 -3.18 -12.87 16.31
N GLU A 519 -3.61 -11.88 15.55
CA GLU A 519 -3.02 -10.55 15.60
C GLU A 519 -3.94 -9.62 16.38
N VAL A 520 -3.37 -8.87 17.31
CA VAL A 520 -4.07 -7.81 18.03
C VAL A 520 -3.52 -6.47 17.54
N HIS A 521 -4.37 -5.68 16.94
CA HIS A 521 -4.07 -4.33 16.48
C HIS A 521 -4.59 -3.33 17.51
N LEU A 522 -3.70 -2.50 18.03
CA LEU A 522 -4.01 -1.41 18.93
C LEU A 522 -3.86 -0.10 18.18
N ASP A 523 -4.98 0.57 17.96
CA ASP A 523 -5.12 1.73 17.08
C ASP A 523 -5.36 3.01 17.89
N ARG A 524 -4.52 4.01 17.67
CA ARG A 524 -4.81 5.41 18.00
C ARG A 524 -5.21 6.13 16.72
N ILE A 525 -6.46 6.51 16.63
CA ILE A 525 -7.04 7.20 15.49
C ILE A 525 -7.11 8.69 15.81
N VAL A 526 -6.68 9.51 14.85
CA VAL A 526 -6.71 10.96 14.91
C VAL A 526 -7.55 11.46 13.76
N SER A 527 -8.65 12.13 14.06
CA SER A 527 -9.50 12.81 13.09
C SER A 527 -9.40 14.32 13.29
N ASN A 528 -9.45 15.07 12.19
CA ASN A 528 -9.47 16.53 12.23
C ASN A 528 -10.60 17.05 11.36
N PHE A 529 -11.62 17.59 12.01
CA PHE A 529 -12.81 18.11 11.35
C PHE A 529 -12.71 19.59 11.02
N ASN A 530 -11.64 20.28 11.44
CA ASN A 530 -11.44 21.70 11.16
C ASN A 530 -10.90 21.98 9.75
N VAL A 531 -10.55 20.93 9.00
CA VAL A 531 -10.02 21.02 7.64
C VAL A 531 -10.85 20.09 6.74
N SER A 532 -11.27 20.59 5.59
CA SER A 532 -12.05 19.76 4.66
C SER A 532 -11.23 18.53 4.20
N PRO A 533 -11.82 17.32 4.21
CA PRO A 533 -11.15 16.11 3.73
C PRO A 533 -10.63 16.23 2.28
N GLU A 534 -11.34 16.95 1.42
CA GLU A 534 -10.90 17.23 0.04
C GLU A 534 -9.62 18.06 0.01
N PHE A 535 -9.47 19.05 0.90
CA PHE A 535 -8.22 19.82 1.00
C PHE A 535 -7.05 18.93 1.43
N ILE A 536 -7.28 18.02 2.38
CA ILE A 536 -6.26 17.07 2.86
C ILE A 536 -5.87 16.11 1.73
N ALA A 537 -6.85 15.54 1.01
CA ALA A 537 -6.63 14.66 -0.13
C ALA A 537 -5.87 15.36 -1.26
N CYS A 538 -6.28 16.58 -1.62
CA CYS A 538 -5.59 17.39 -2.63
C CYS A 538 -4.15 17.68 -2.20
N SER A 539 -3.93 18.05 -0.92
CA SER A 539 -2.59 18.28 -0.37
C SER A 539 -1.73 17.01 -0.43
N ALA A 540 -2.27 15.86 -0.03
CA ALA A 540 -1.59 14.57 -0.11
C ALA A 540 -1.25 14.18 -1.56
N SER A 541 -2.13 14.47 -2.51
CA SER A 541 -1.89 14.23 -3.94
C SER A 541 -0.75 15.08 -4.54
N ASN A 542 -0.40 16.19 -3.87
CA ASN A 542 0.64 17.14 -4.29
C ASN A 542 1.98 16.92 -3.59
N GLN A 543 2.04 16.11 -2.53
CA GLN A 543 3.28 15.89 -1.79
C GLN A 543 4.24 15.04 -2.60
N SER A 544 5.45 15.57 -2.84
CA SER A 544 6.53 14.92 -3.61
C SER A 544 7.06 13.65 -2.93
N SER A 545 7.04 13.64 -1.61
CA SER A 545 7.32 12.47 -0.77
C SER A 545 6.04 12.00 -0.11
N SER A 546 5.95 10.70 0.18
CA SER A 546 4.90 10.14 1.03
C SER A 546 4.86 10.73 2.45
N LEU A 547 5.73 11.68 2.84
CA LEU A 547 5.83 12.27 4.17
C LEU A 547 4.48 12.84 4.64
N PHE A 548 3.77 12.02 5.42
CA PHE A 548 2.83 12.38 6.48
C PHE A 548 3.01 13.85 6.85
N VAL A 549 1.98 14.67 6.61
CA VAL A 549 1.90 15.95 7.30
C VAL A 549 2.04 15.60 8.77
N GLY A 550 3.14 15.99 9.40
CA GLY A 550 3.33 15.80 10.83
C GLY A 550 2.22 16.58 11.51
N THR A 551 1.10 15.90 11.78
CA THR A 551 -0.09 16.49 12.39
C THR A 551 0.10 16.74 13.88
N SER A 552 1.34 16.63 14.37
CA SER A 552 1.76 16.90 15.76
C SER A 552 1.44 18.32 16.24
N THR A 553 0.81 19.17 15.43
CA THR A 553 0.36 20.52 15.80
C THR A 553 -1.03 20.89 15.27
N ILE A 554 -1.87 19.92 14.87
CA ILE A 554 -3.26 20.24 14.53
C ILE A 554 -4.05 20.48 15.81
N ASN A 555 -4.25 21.75 16.16
CA ASN A 555 -5.14 22.13 17.25
C ASN A 555 -6.57 21.66 16.96
N GLY A 556 -7.19 21.00 17.94
CA GLY A 556 -8.57 20.52 17.83
C GLY A 556 -8.75 19.16 17.15
N ALA A 557 -7.68 18.36 17.03
CA ALA A 557 -7.83 16.97 16.61
C ALA A 557 -8.57 16.14 17.68
N GLU A 558 -9.50 15.30 17.23
CA GLU A 558 -10.16 14.34 18.09
C GLU A 558 -9.38 13.02 18.08
N HIS A 559 -9.27 12.41 19.25
CA HIS A 559 -8.62 11.12 19.43
C HIS A 559 -9.66 10.06 19.72
N SER A 560 -9.58 8.95 18.99
CA SER A 560 -10.32 7.73 19.31
C SER A 560 -9.35 6.55 19.37
N PHE A 561 -9.72 5.55 20.18
CA PHE A 561 -8.84 4.44 20.51
C PHE A 561 -9.60 3.14 20.25
N ARG A 562 -8.96 2.22 19.54
CA ARG A 562 -9.58 0.97 19.09
C ARG A 562 -8.63 -0.19 19.35
N VAL A 563 -9.20 -1.33 19.73
CA VAL A 563 -8.51 -2.61 19.70
C VAL A 563 -9.24 -3.53 18.73
N GLU A 564 -8.47 -4.17 17.86
CA GLU A 564 -8.94 -5.10 16.83
C GLU A 564 -8.20 -6.42 17.00
N VAL A 565 -8.91 -7.53 17.02
CA VAL A 565 -8.34 -8.87 16.90
C VAL A 565 -8.64 -9.34 15.50
N ALA A 566 -7.60 -9.73 14.77
CA ALA A 566 -7.64 -10.10 13.37
C ALA A 566 -6.95 -11.45 13.12
N ARG A 567 -7.12 -11.98 11.90
CA ARG A 567 -6.48 -13.22 11.40
C ARG A 567 -6.79 -14.47 12.24
N PHE A 568 -8.03 -14.63 12.66
CA PHE A 568 -8.50 -15.85 13.31
C PHE A 568 -9.41 -16.68 12.39
N HIS A 569 -9.46 -17.99 12.61
CA HIS A 569 -10.24 -18.93 11.80
C HIS A 569 -11.74 -18.60 11.86
N PRO A 570 -12.47 -18.67 10.74
CA PRO A 570 -13.93 -18.56 10.74
C PRO A 570 -14.59 -19.48 11.78
N GLY A 571 -15.52 -18.95 12.56
CA GLY A 571 -16.16 -19.67 13.68
C GLY A 571 -15.48 -19.54 15.04
N THR A 572 -14.32 -18.86 15.13
CA THR A 572 -13.65 -18.56 16.42
C THR A 572 -13.90 -17.13 16.91
N ASN A 573 -14.80 -16.39 16.24
CA ASN A 573 -15.15 -15.00 16.56
C ASN A 573 -15.67 -14.83 17.99
N LEU A 574 -16.56 -15.72 18.44
CA LEU A 574 -17.11 -15.63 19.79
C LEU A 574 -16.03 -15.85 20.84
N VAL A 575 -15.10 -16.77 20.57
CA VAL A 575 -13.95 -17.05 21.45
C VAL A 575 -13.00 -15.86 21.51
N ALA A 576 -12.64 -15.29 20.35
CA ALA A 576 -11.79 -14.11 20.27
C ALA A 576 -12.44 -12.90 20.97
N HIS A 577 -13.75 -12.72 20.79
CA HIS A 577 -14.52 -11.66 21.43
C HIS A 577 -14.53 -11.84 22.95
N GLN A 578 -14.91 -13.01 23.43
CA GLN A 578 -14.94 -13.33 24.86
C GLN A 578 -13.56 -13.13 25.50
N TRP A 579 -12.50 -13.66 24.87
CA TRP A 579 -11.13 -13.51 25.33
C TRP A 579 -10.72 -12.03 25.45
N LEU A 580 -11.04 -11.23 24.43
CA LEU A 580 -10.72 -9.81 24.41
C LEU A 580 -11.47 -9.07 25.52
N THR A 581 -12.79 -9.27 25.63
CA THR A 581 -13.61 -8.60 26.65
C THR A 581 -13.20 -8.99 28.07
N ASP A 582 -12.88 -10.26 28.30
CA ASP A 582 -12.40 -10.74 29.61
C ASP A 582 -11.05 -10.11 29.96
N SER A 583 -10.17 -9.95 28.97
CA SER A 583 -8.87 -9.31 29.16
C SER A 583 -9.02 -7.83 29.48
N LEU A 584 -9.89 -7.10 28.77
CA LEU A 584 -10.18 -5.70 29.07
C LEU A 584 -10.80 -5.53 30.46
N ASN A 585 -11.75 -6.39 30.84
CA ASN A 585 -12.39 -6.35 32.16
C ASN A 585 -11.40 -6.62 33.30
N ARG A 586 -10.47 -7.59 33.12
CA ARG A 586 -9.41 -7.88 34.10
C ARG A 586 -8.44 -6.71 34.30
N LEU A 587 -8.11 -6.01 33.22
CA LEU A 587 -7.25 -4.82 33.25
C LEU A 587 -8.00 -3.56 33.72
N ASN A 588 -9.30 -3.67 34.04
CA ASN A 588 -10.17 -2.54 34.36
C ASN A 588 -10.15 -1.46 33.26
N VAL A 589 -9.96 -1.87 32.01
CA VAL A 589 -9.98 -1.02 30.82
C VAL A 589 -11.43 -0.84 30.40
N LYS A 590 -11.87 0.41 30.23
CA LYS A 590 -13.24 0.71 29.80
C LYS A 590 -13.36 0.64 28.29
N TRP A 591 -14.39 -0.05 27.83
CA TRP A 591 -14.66 -0.28 26.41
C TRP A 591 -16.15 -0.31 26.12
N HIS A 592 -16.51 -0.19 24.84
CA HIS A 592 -17.87 -0.42 24.36
C HIS A 592 -17.87 -1.13 23.00
N SER A 593 -18.87 -1.98 22.77
CA SER A 593 -19.07 -2.73 21.53
C SER A 593 -19.65 -1.86 20.41
N ASN A 594 -20.41 -0.81 20.76
CA ASN A 594 -20.98 0.11 19.78
C ASN A 594 -19.96 1.17 19.39
N LEU A 595 -19.32 1.09 18.22
CA LEU A 595 -18.51 2.20 17.69
C LEU A 595 -19.41 3.37 17.23
N HIS A 596 -20.10 4.02 18.19
CA HIS A 596 -21.07 5.08 17.96
C HIS A 596 -20.42 6.37 17.44
N GLY A 597 -19.19 6.67 17.86
CA GLY A 597 -18.55 7.97 17.62
C GLY A 597 -18.37 8.33 16.15
N ILE A 598 -17.95 7.38 15.30
CA ILE A 598 -17.73 7.67 13.87
C ILE A 598 -19.06 7.71 13.10
N LYS A 599 -20.02 6.86 13.49
CA LYS A 599 -21.36 6.82 12.88
C LYS A 599 -22.11 8.12 13.08
N GLU A 600 -22.08 8.68 14.29
CA GLU A 600 -22.72 9.95 14.62
C GLU A 600 -22.09 11.11 13.86
N HIS A 601 -20.78 11.09 13.66
CA HIS A 601 -20.09 12.13 12.90
C HIS A 601 -20.45 12.13 11.41
N LEU A 602 -20.41 10.97 10.73
CA LEU A 602 -20.88 10.89 9.35
C LEU A 602 -22.34 11.30 9.23
N THR A 603 -23.18 10.82 10.14
CA THR A 603 -24.61 11.21 10.16
C THR A 603 -24.78 12.72 10.38
N ALA A 604 -23.94 13.37 11.19
CA ALA A 604 -23.95 14.81 11.43
C ALA A 604 -23.46 15.63 10.22
N LEU A 605 -22.44 15.15 9.49
CA LEU A 605 -22.01 15.72 8.21
C LEU A 605 -23.13 15.66 7.16
N HIS A 606 -23.97 14.62 7.20
CA HIS A 606 -25.08 14.45 6.27
C HIS A 606 -26.33 15.31 6.58
N ILE A 607 -26.48 15.84 7.80
CA ILE A 607 -27.67 16.60 8.22
C ILE A 607 -27.50 18.13 8.04
N SER A 608 -26.32 18.61 7.66
CA SER A 608 -26.09 20.04 7.41
C SER A 608 -26.15 20.37 5.91
N PRO A 609 -27.33 20.63 5.31
CA PRO A 609 -27.37 21.25 3.99
C PRO A 609 -26.68 22.60 4.10
N SER A 610 -25.69 22.83 3.24
CA SER A 610 -24.96 24.10 3.10
C SER A 610 -25.91 25.23 2.72
N SER A 611 -26.60 25.76 3.73
CA SER A 611 -27.47 26.92 3.64
C SER A 611 -26.63 28.17 3.93
N SER A 612 -25.87 28.63 2.93
CA SER A 612 -25.53 30.06 2.75
C SER A 612 -24.54 30.25 1.61
N SER A 613 -25.08 30.58 0.43
CA SER A 613 -24.38 31.47 -0.49
C SER A 613 -24.80 32.89 -0.13
N PRO A 614 -23.91 33.80 0.32
CA PRO A 614 -24.23 35.21 0.31
C PRO A 614 -24.11 35.71 -1.14
N SER A 615 -25.24 36.19 -1.65
CA SER A 615 -25.41 36.90 -2.93
C SER A 615 -24.60 38.19 -3.01
#